data_AF-A0AA97EWY2-F1
#
_entry.id   AF-A0AA97EWY2-F1
#
_cell.length_a   1.000
_cell.length_b   1.000
_cell.length_c   1.000
_cell.angle_alpha   90.00
_cell.angle_beta   90.00
_cell.angle_gamma   90.00
#
_symmetry.space_group_name_H-M   'P 1'
#
loop_
_entity.id
_entity.type
_entity.pdbx_description
1 polymer ?
#
loop_
_entity_poly.entity_id
_entity_poly.type
_entity_poly.pdbx_seq_one_letter_code
_entity_poly.pdbx_strand_id
1 'polypeptide(L)' 'MTKQYNECKVQFNDDICPECNSDLNVLNLDNPVDAFIANGGFDQAMTKAAESLPDSIVESLKEIS' A
#
# COMPACT_ATOMS: atom_id res chain seq x y z
N MET A 1 9.63 -7.45 -16.79
CA MET A 1 8.51 -6.95 -15.98
C MET A 1 8.99 -6.89 -14.56
N THR A 2 9.01 -5.70 -13.97
CA THR A 2 9.50 -5.54 -12.59
C THR A 2 8.36 -5.84 -11.62
N LYS A 3 8.61 -6.74 -10.68
CA LYS A 3 7.66 -7.17 -9.67
C LYS A 3 8.16 -6.81 -8.28
N GLN A 4 7.25 -6.74 -7.32
CA GLN A 4 7.56 -6.47 -5.94
C GLN A 4 6.66 -7.30 -5.03
N TYR A 5 7.21 -7.88 -3.96
CA TYR A 5 6.39 -8.53 -2.95
C TYR A 5 5.80 -7.49 -2.00
N ASN A 6 4.51 -7.60 -1.68
CA ASN A 6 3.84 -6.55 -0.91
C ASN A 6 4.40 -6.35 0.51
N GLU A 7 4.84 -7.41 1.19
CA GLU A 7 5.31 -7.32 2.59
C GLU A 7 6.76 -6.89 2.70
N CYS A 8 7.70 -7.58 2.03
CA CYS A 8 9.13 -7.29 2.14
C CYS A 8 9.60 -6.15 1.21
N LYS A 9 8.74 -5.68 0.30
CA LYS A 9 9.00 -4.57 -0.64
C LYS A 9 10.23 -4.76 -1.53
N VAL A 10 10.77 -5.97 -1.63
CA VAL A 10 11.90 -6.30 -2.52
C VAL A 10 11.41 -6.37 -3.96
N GLN A 11 12.16 -5.73 -4.86
CA GLN A 11 11.91 -5.77 -6.30
C GLN A 11 12.71 -6.87 -6.97
N PHE A 12 12.08 -7.59 -7.90
CA PHE A 12 12.67 -8.72 -8.61
C PHE A 12 11.99 -8.90 -9.98
N ASN A 13 12.60 -9.70 -10.86
CA ASN A 13 12.09 -9.97 -12.21
C ASN A 13 11.55 -11.39 -12.38
N ASP A 14 11.68 -12.23 -11.36
CA ASP A 14 11.17 -13.61 -11.33
C ASP A 14 9.72 -13.68 -10.83
N ASP A 15 9.09 -14.85 -10.91
CA ASP A 15 7.72 -15.06 -10.44
C ASP A 15 7.61 -15.26 -8.92
N ILE A 16 8.72 -15.68 -8.28
CA ILE A 16 8.79 -15.97 -6.85
C ILE A 16 9.67 -14.92 -6.18
N CYS A 17 9.19 -14.36 -5.07
CA CYS A 17 9.99 -13.44 -4.27
C CYS A 17 11.19 -14.19 -3.65
N PRO A 18 12.44 -13.72 -3.84
CA PRO A 18 13.63 -14.41 -3.35
C PRO A 18 13.73 -14.42 -1.81
N GLU A 19 13.17 -13.41 -1.14
CA GLU A 19 13.19 -13.31 0.33
C GLU A 19 12.08 -14.14 0.99
N CYS A 20 10.87 -14.09 0.42
CA CYS A 20 9.70 -14.76 0.99
C CYS A 20 9.51 -16.18 0.48
N ASN A 21 10.25 -16.57 -0.56
CA ASN A 21 10.12 -17.83 -1.30
C ASN A 21 8.64 -18.14 -1.63
N SER A 22 7.91 -17.10 -2.05
CA SER A 22 6.47 -17.10 -2.26
C SER A 22 6.12 -16.23 -3.47
N ASP A 23 5.13 -16.68 -4.24
CA ASP A 23 4.49 -15.95 -5.35
C ASP A 23 3.17 -15.28 -4.93
N LEU A 24 2.72 -15.50 -3.69
CA LEU A 24 1.54 -14.85 -3.13
C LEU A 24 1.81 -13.36 -2.92
N ASN A 25 0.83 -12.49 -3.18
CA ASN A 25 0.97 -11.05 -2.97
C ASN A 25 2.13 -10.38 -3.75
N VAL A 26 2.54 -10.98 -4.86
CA VAL A 26 3.46 -10.35 -5.82
C VAL A 26 2.69 -9.33 -6.66
N LEU A 27 3.17 -8.10 -6.63
CA LEU A 27 2.63 -6.95 -7.34
C LEU A 27 3.45 -6.72 -8.61
N ASN A 28 2.78 -6.49 -9.73
CA ASN A 28 3.42 -6.12 -10.98
C ASN A 28 3.55 -4.60 -11.08
N LEU A 29 4.75 -4.05 -11.01
CA LEU A 29 4.96 -2.59 -11.01
C LEU A 29 4.68 -1.92 -12.36
N ASP A 30 4.56 -2.70 -13.45
CA ASP A 30 4.12 -2.19 -14.74
C ASP A 30 2.58 -2.03 -14.80
N ASN A 31 1.85 -2.65 -13.87
CA ASN A 31 0.41 -2.41 -13.69
C ASN A 31 0.21 -1.20 -12.76
N PRO A 32 -0.56 -0.18 -13.18
CA PRO A 32 -0.70 1.07 -12.42
C PRO A 32 -1.41 0.89 -11.07
N VAL A 33 -2.32 -0.08 -10.94
CA VAL A 33 -3.01 -0.36 -9.68
C VAL A 33 -2.06 -1.04 -8.70
N ASP A 34 -1.32 -2.04 -9.16
CA ASP A 34 -0.31 -2.73 -8.35
C ASP A 34 0.81 -1.78 -7.92
N ALA A 35 1.25 -0.89 -8.82
CA ALA A 35 2.20 0.17 -8.49
C ALA A 35 1.64 1.16 -7.45
N PHE A 36 0.36 1.52 -7.54
CA PHE A 36 -0.31 2.35 -6.53
C PHE A 36 -0.33 1.66 -5.16
N ILE A 37 -0.66 0.37 -5.11
CA ILE A 37 -0.65 -0.44 -3.89
C ILE A 37 0.77 -0.55 -3.31
N ALA A 38 1.76 -0.86 -4.15
CA ALA A 38 3.15 -1.04 -3.77
C ALA A 38 3.72 0.22 -3.08
N ASN A 39 3.31 1.40 -3.55
CA ASN A 39 3.73 2.70 -3.03
C ASN A 39 2.92 3.17 -1.79
N GLY A 40 2.07 2.32 -1.21
CA GLY A 40 1.26 2.69 -0.05
C GLY A 40 0.16 3.70 -0.40
N GLY A 41 -0.33 3.70 -1.65
CA GLY A 41 -1.29 4.68 -2.13
C GLY A 41 -2.58 4.74 -1.31
N PHE A 42 -3.03 3.61 -0.75
CA PHE A 42 -4.18 3.57 0.14
C PHE A 42 -3.93 4.29 1.46
N ASP A 43 -2.79 4.07 2.10
CA ASP A 43 -2.43 4.76 3.34
C ASP A 43 -2.32 6.27 3.10
N GLN A 44 -1.66 6.67 2.01
CA GLN A 44 -1.56 8.08 1.62
C GLN A 44 -2.92 8.71 1.32
N ALA A 45 -3.81 7.99 0.63
CA ALA A 45 -5.16 8.46 0.36
C ALA A 45 -5.98 8.60 1.64
N MET A 46 -5.83 7.65 2.57
CA MET A 46 -6.49 7.70 3.88
C MET A 46 -5.97 8.85 4.74
N THR A 47 -4.65 9.06 4.80
CA THR A 47 -4.04 10.20 5.49
C THR A 47 -4.55 11.51 4.93
N LYS A 48 -4.55 11.68 3.60
CA LYS A 48 -5.09 12.90 2.96
C LYS A 48 -6.57 13.11 3.23
N ALA A 49 -7.36 12.03 3.21
CA ALA A 49 -8.78 12.10 3.54
C ALA A 49 -8.96 12.55 4.99
N ALA A 50 -8.20 11.98 5.93
CA ALA A 50 -8.22 12.35 7.34
C ALA A 50 -7.82 13.82 7.58
N GLU A 51 -6.78 14.31 6.89
CA GLU A 51 -6.34 15.72 6.95
C GLU A 51 -7.38 16.69 6.35
N SER A 52 -8.25 16.21 5.46
CA SER A 52 -9.31 17.02 4.86
C SER A 52 -10.61 17.05 5.68
N LEU A 53 -10.72 16.23 6.73
CA LEU A 53 -11.90 16.21 7.58
C LEU A 53 -11.99 17.50 8.41
N PRO A 54 -13.19 18.07 8.60
CA PRO A 54 -13.38 19.17 9.53
C PRO A 54 -12.96 18.78 10.95
N ASP A 55 -12.35 19.72 11.68
CA ASP A 55 -11.89 19.49 13.06
C ASP A 55 -12.99 18.92 13.97
N SER A 56 -14.25 19.33 13.77
CA SER A 56 -15.39 18.82 14.53
C SER A 56 -15.63 17.31 14.34
N ILE A 57 -15.37 16.79 13.14
CA ILE A 57 -15.48 15.36 12.83
C ILE A 57 -14.28 14.61 13.43
N VAL A 58 -13.08 15.19 13.35
CA VAL A 58 -11.86 14.61 13.94
C VAL A 58 -11.98 14.52 15.46
N GLU A 59 -12.52 15.55 16.11
CA GLU A 59 -12.79 15.58 17.54
C GLU A 59 -13.83 14.54 17.95
N SER A 60 -14.94 14.44 17.19
CA SER A 60 -15.96 13.39 17.40
C SER A 60 -15.41 11.97 17.26
N LEU A 61 -14.45 11.75 16.36
CA LEU A 61 -13.81 10.45 16.17
C LEU A 61 -12.85 10.07 17.31
N LYS A 62 -12.22 11.06 17.97
CA LYS A 62 -11.34 10.83 19.13
C LYS A 62 -12.11 10.49 20.41
N GLU A 63 -13.36 10.93 20.54
CA GLU A 63 -14.19 10.60 21.71
C GLU A 63 -14.72 9.15 21.70
N ILE A 64 -14.63 8.45 20.58
CA ILE A 64 -15.12 7.06 20.41
C ILE A 64 -14.01 6.03 20.69
N SER A 65 -12.74 6.44 20.78
CA SER A 65 -11.59 5.57 21.11
C SER A 65 -11.26 5.56 22.60
#